data_AF-A0A652JZ84-F1
#
_entry.id   AF-A0A652JZ84-F1
#
_cell.length_a   1.000
_cell.length_b   1.000
_cell.length_c   1.000
_cell.angle_alpha   90.00
_cell.angle_beta   90.00
_cell.angle_gamma   90.00
#
_symmetry.space_group_name_H-M   'P 1'
#
loop_
_entity.id
_entity.type
_entity.pdbx_description
1 polymer ?
#
loop_
_entity_poly.entity_id
_entity_poly.type
_entity_poly.pdbx_seq_one_letter_code
_entity_poly.pdbx_strand_id
1 'polypeptide(L)'
;HHGGEHARAARRPDEGVLDEEATAERSAAAGMLTPVMRPAAGRRPDIQLLMDTGPAMVVWNRMVEELRQACQQSGAFRDVQVHRLYDTGDGPPLVTTTSGADGRPRLRPVDQLHDPTGHRLTLVVSDCVGPLWQRGAAQRFLRQWPRHSPLALVQPLPPRLWPRTALPAEPGIFQRSATPGGHTAFLSDDEPWGPAAPGRRGWRSAGRCRV
;
A
#
# COMPACT_ATOMS: atom_id res chain seq x y z
N HIS A 1 -32.09 -32.91 -11.78
CA HIS A 1 -30.81 -32.18 -11.97
C HIS A 1 -30.73 -31.06 -10.94
N HIS A 2 -29.93 -31.23 -9.88
CA HIS A 2 -29.62 -30.19 -8.90
C HIS A 2 -28.11 -29.95 -8.95
N GLY A 3 -27.70 -28.90 -9.66
CA GLY A 3 -26.31 -28.45 -9.67
C GLY A 3 -26.11 -27.48 -8.53
N GLY A 4 -25.48 -27.94 -7.45
CA GLY A 4 -25.01 -27.08 -6.36
C GLY A 4 -23.81 -26.27 -6.83
N GLU A 5 -24.01 -24.98 -7.01
CA GLU A 5 -22.94 -24.01 -7.22
C GLU A 5 -22.13 -23.90 -5.92
N HIS A 6 -21.00 -24.59 -5.86
CA HIS A 6 -20.04 -24.41 -4.78
C HIS A 6 -19.44 -23.01 -4.91
N ALA A 7 -20.01 -22.05 -4.18
CA ALA A 7 -19.44 -20.73 -4.00
C ALA A 7 -17.98 -20.89 -3.53
N ARG A 8 -17.04 -20.52 -4.41
CA ARG A 8 -15.61 -20.54 -4.11
C ARG A 8 -15.37 -19.55 -2.98
N ALA A 9 -15.11 -20.07 -1.78
CA ALA A 9 -14.80 -19.27 -0.61
C ALA A 9 -13.65 -18.30 -0.90
N ALA A 10 -13.86 -17.01 -0.62
CA ALA A 10 -12.82 -16.00 -0.70
C ALA A 10 -11.69 -16.36 0.28
N ARG A 11 -10.52 -16.68 -0.27
CA ARG A 11 -9.35 -17.10 0.52
C ARG A 11 -8.84 -15.90 1.32
N ARG A 12 -8.72 -16.08 2.64
CA ARG A 12 -8.23 -15.02 3.54
C ARG A 12 -6.80 -14.63 3.16
N PRO A 13 -6.48 -13.32 3.12
CA PRO A 13 -5.12 -12.88 2.87
C PRO A 13 -4.28 -13.19 4.13
N ASP A 14 -3.16 -13.88 3.91
CA ASP A 14 -2.18 -14.31 4.92
C ASP A 14 -2.53 -15.54 5.78
N GLU A 15 -3.42 -16.42 5.30
CA GLU A 15 -3.47 -17.78 5.84
C GLU A 15 -2.18 -18.49 5.40
N GLY A 16 -1.21 -18.60 6.31
CA GLY A 16 0.01 -19.34 6.10
C GLY A 16 -0.25 -20.74 5.52
N VAL A 17 0.77 -21.39 4.99
CA VAL A 17 0.61 -22.81 4.63
C VAL A 17 0.49 -23.57 5.95
N LEU A 18 -0.43 -24.54 6.04
CA LEU A 18 -0.49 -25.44 7.19
C LEU A 18 0.84 -26.20 7.26
N ASP A 19 1.54 -26.07 8.37
CA ASP A 19 2.66 -26.94 8.67
C ASP A 19 2.07 -28.23 9.23
N GLU A 20 1.82 -29.20 8.35
CA GLU A 20 1.14 -30.45 8.69
C GLU A 20 1.92 -31.23 9.76
N GLU A 21 3.25 -31.18 9.72
CA GLU A 21 4.11 -31.89 10.66
C GLU A 21 4.11 -31.22 12.03
N ALA A 22 4.30 -29.89 12.09
CA ALA A 22 4.19 -29.15 13.35
C ALA A 22 2.76 -29.15 13.92
N THR A 23 1.74 -29.21 13.06
CA THR A 23 0.34 -29.37 13.45
C THR A 23 0.10 -30.76 14.04
N ALA A 24 0.60 -31.82 13.41
CA ALA A 24 0.49 -33.18 13.91
C ALA A 24 1.15 -33.31 15.29
N GLU A 25 2.36 -32.78 15.43
CA GLU A 25 3.13 -32.86 16.67
C GLU A 25 2.49 -32.06 17.82
N ARG A 26 2.03 -30.83 17.53
CA ARG A 26 1.31 -29.99 18.52
C ARG A 26 -0.04 -30.60 18.90
N SER A 27 -0.75 -31.18 17.94
CA SER A 27 -2.06 -31.81 18.20
C SER A 27 -1.92 -33.10 19.00
N ALA A 28 -0.85 -33.88 18.75
CA ALA A 28 -0.51 -35.06 19.53
C ALA A 28 -0.16 -34.69 20.98
N ALA A 29 0.57 -33.59 21.19
CA ALA A 29 0.93 -33.13 22.52
C ALA A 29 -0.24 -32.48 23.30
N ALA A 30 -1.15 -31.79 22.62
CA ALA A 30 -2.24 -31.03 23.24
C ALA A 30 -3.57 -31.79 23.32
N GLY A 31 -3.71 -32.94 22.65
CA GLY A 31 -4.96 -33.72 22.59
C GLY A 31 -6.10 -33.04 21.83
N MET A 32 -5.83 -31.93 21.14
CA MET A 32 -6.79 -31.18 20.33
C MET A 32 -6.12 -30.70 19.05
N LEU A 33 -6.83 -30.78 17.92
CA LEU A 33 -6.34 -30.33 16.61
C LEU A 33 -6.06 -28.82 16.65
N THR A 34 -4.78 -28.46 16.66
CA THR A 34 -4.34 -27.06 16.74
C THR A 34 -3.45 -26.74 15.53
N PRO A 35 -3.99 -26.04 14.50
CA PRO A 35 -3.24 -25.76 13.28
C PRO A 35 -2.03 -24.87 13.55
N VAL A 36 -0.87 -25.27 13.05
CA VAL A 36 0.35 -24.48 13.03
C VAL A 36 0.55 -23.94 11.62
N MET A 37 0.59 -22.62 11.50
CA MET A 37 0.72 -21.94 10.21
C MET A 37 2.18 -21.56 10.00
N ARG A 38 2.77 -21.94 8.86
CA ARG A 38 4.05 -21.41 8.40
C ARG A 38 3.84 -20.33 7.34
N PRO A 39 4.67 -19.28 7.28
CA PRO A 39 4.60 -18.30 6.20
C PRO A 39 4.59 -19.02 4.86
N ALA A 40 3.60 -18.71 4.02
CA ALA A 40 3.56 -19.24 2.67
C ALA A 40 4.76 -18.68 1.91
N ALA A 41 5.83 -19.45 1.77
CA ALA A 41 6.89 -19.12 0.83
C ALA A 41 6.27 -19.14 -0.58
N GLY A 42 6.27 -18.00 -1.29
CA GLY A 42 6.25 -18.07 -2.75
C GLY A 42 5.16 -17.35 -3.53
N ARG A 43 4.84 -16.09 -3.22
CA ARG A 43 4.42 -15.20 -4.33
C ARG A 43 4.97 -13.80 -4.17
N ARG A 44 5.85 -13.42 -5.12
CA ARG A 44 6.25 -12.03 -5.34
C ARG A 44 4.99 -11.16 -5.42
N PRO A 45 4.91 -10.03 -4.70
CA PRO A 45 3.78 -9.13 -4.80
C PRO A 45 3.67 -8.52 -6.21
N ASP A 46 2.50 -8.00 -6.55
CA ASP A 46 2.38 -7.06 -7.66
C ASP A 46 2.70 -5.64 -7.16
N ILE A 47 3.08 -4.73 -8.04
CA ILE A 47 3.19 -3.30 -7.72
C ILE A 47 2.44 -2.45 -8.75
N GLN A 48 1.79 -1.41 -8.26
CA GLN A 48 1.16 -0.40 -9.10
C GLN A 48 1.64 1.01 -8.72
N LEU A 49 2.01 1.78 -9.74
CA LEU A 49 2.44 3.16 -9.66
C LEU A 49 1.26 4.06 -10.06
N LEU A 50 0.73 4.87 -9.14
CA LEU A 50 -0.34 5.84 -9.40
C LEU A 50 0.27 7.23 -9.51
N MET A 51 0.47 7.71 -10.74
CA MET A 51 1.01 9.04 -11.00
C MET A 51 -0.14 10.04 -11.13
N ASP A 52 -0.20 11.06 -10.29
CA ASP A 52 -1.21 12.10 -10.49
C ASP A 52 -0.93 12.92 -11.77
N THR A 53 -1.98 13.59 -12.25
CA THR A 53 -1.93 14.34 -13.52
C THR A 53 -1.96 15.85 -13.31
N GLY A 54 -1.38 16.32 -12.20
CA GLY A 54 -1.20 17.76 -11.96
C GLY A 54 -0.34 18.40 -13.05
N PRO A 55 -0.46 19.71 -13.33
CA PRO A 55 0.29 20.37 -14.41
C PRO A 55 1.81 20.18 -14.32
N ALA A 56 2.36 20.18 -13.10
CA ALA A 56 3.80 19.98 -12.85
C ALA A 56 4.24 18.51 -13.03
N MET A 57 3.31 17.56 -13.18
CA MET A 57 3.66 16.14 -13.25
C MET A 57 4.33 15.72 -14.56
N VAL A 58 4.22 16.55 -15.60
CA VAL A 58 4.87 16.28 -16.90
C VAL A 58 6.38 16.12 -16.76
N VAL A 59 7.03 16.92 -15.89
CA VAL A 59 8.48 16.84 -15.70
C VAL A 59 8.92 15.56 -14.96
N TRP A 60 8.00 14.91 -14.25
CA TRP A 60 8.26 13.70 -13.45
C TRP A 60 8.02 12.40 -14.22
N ASN A 61 7.54 12.46 -15.47
CA ASN A 61 7.29 11.28 -16.31
C ASN A 61 8.54 10.39 -16.43
N ARG A 62 9.72 10.99 -16.65
CA ARG A 62 10.97 10.24 -16.76
C ARG A 62 11.33 9.49 -15.48
N MET A 63 11.19 10.15 -14.32
CA MET A 63 11.48 9.53 -13.03
C MET A 63 10.49 8.39 -12.72
N VAL A 64 9.21 8.54 -13.05
CA VAL A 64 8.22 7.45 -12.89
C VAL A 64 8.58 6.25 -13.76
N GLU A 65 9.06 6.50 -14.98
CA GLU A 65 9.51 5.46 -15.89
C GLU A 65 10.78 4.77 -15.39
N GLU A 66 11.75 5.52 -14.86
CA GLU A 66 12.95 4.96 -14.21
C GLU A 66 12.59 4.12 -12.98
N LEU A 67 11.63 4.58 -12.17
CA LEU A 67 11.10 3.82 -11.02
C LEU A 67 10.41 2.52 -11.47
N ARG A 68 9.58 2.58 -12.53
CA ARG A 68 8.95 1.40 -13.14
C ARG A 68 10.00 0.39 -13.57
N GLN A 69 11.05 0.83 -14.26
CA GLN A 69 12.14 -0.02 -14.73
C GLN A 69 12.93 -0.62 -13.56
N ALA A 70 13.25 0.16 -12.53
CA ALA A 70 13.92 -0.32 -11.33
C ALA A 70 13.10 -1.40 -10.60
N CYS A 71 11.78 -1.21 -10.48
CA CYS A 71 10.88 -2.23 -9.93
C CYS A 71 10.91 -3.52 -10.75
N GLN A 72 10.89 -3.42 -12.08
CA GLN A 72 10.98 -4.59 -12.97
C GLN A 72 12.32 -5.32 -12.84
N GLN A 73 13.42 -4.58 -12.84
CA GLN A 73 14.78 -5.12 -12.78
C GLN A 73 15.10 -5.73 -11.41
N SER A 74 14.45 -5.27 -10.34
CA SER A 74 14.64 -5.83 -8.99
C SER A 74 14.24 -7.31 -8.88
N GLY A 75 13.35 -7.80 -9.76
CA GLY A 75 12.79 -9.14 -9.68
C GLY A 75 11.95 -9.41 -8.43
N ALA A 76 11.67 -8.39 -7.60
CA ALA A 76 10.89 -8.49 -6.37
C ALA A 76 9.38 -8.58 -6.63
N PHE A 77 8.93 -8.04 -7.77
CA PHE A 77 7.52 -7.98 -8.15
C PHE A 77 7.21 -8.95 -9.29
N ARG A 78 6.01 -9.50 -9.28
CA ARG A 78 5.51 -10.37 -10.36
C ARG A 78 5.01 -9.55 -11.54
N ASP A 79 4.35 -8.44 -11.26
CA ASP A 79 3.78 -7.52 -12.24
C ASP A 79 4.00 -6.06 -11.79
N VAL A 80 4.24 -5.16 -12.75
CA VAL A 80 4.52 -3.74 -12.52
C VAL A 80 3.61 -2.92 -13.42
N GLN A 81 2.60 -2.28 -12.84
CA GLN A 81 1.61 -1.48 -13.57
C GLN A 81 1.80 0.01 -13.30
N VAL A 82 1.50 0.84 -14.31
CA VAL A 82 1.47 2.30 -14.17
C VAL A 82 0.08 2.80 -14.53
N HIS A 83 -0.51 3.57 -13.64
CA HIS A 83 -1.79 4.24 -13.82
C HIS A 83 -1.61 5.74 -13.64
N ARG A 84 -2.46 6.50 -14.34
CA ARG A 84 -2.58 7.94 -14.13
C ARG A 84 -3.79 8.23 -13.25
N LEU A 85 -3.63 9.08 -12.25
CA LEU A 85 -4.64 9.50 -11.29
C LEU A 85 -5.13 10.90 -11.64
N TYR A 86 -6.37 10.99 -12.11
CA TYR A 86 -7.00 12.20 -12.61
C TYR A 86 -7.89 12.83 -11.54
N ASP A 87 -7.77 14.14 -11.44
CA ASP A 87 -8.74 14.95 -10.73
C ASP A 87 -10.03 15.09 -11.54
N THR A 88 -11.17 14.88 -10.90
CA THR A 88 -12.51 15.07 -11.49
C THR A 88 -13.17 16.37 -11.04
N GLY A 89 -12.53 17.16 -10.18
CA GLY A 89 -13.10 18.37 -9.59
C GLY A 89 -13.88 18.06 -8.33
N ASP A 90 -15.10 17.52 -8.49
CA ASP A 90 -16.04 17.32 -7.37
C ASP A 90 -16.29 15.84 -7.03
N GLY A 91 -15.68 14.91 -7.79
CA GLY A 91 -15.87 13.47 -7.64
C GLY A 91 -14.67 12.73 -7.01
N PRO A 92 -14.79 11.41 -6.83
CA PRO A 92 -13.61 10.58 -6.55
C PRO A 92 -12.63 10.68 -7.74
N PRO A 93 -11.32 10.55 -7.47
CA PRO A 93 -10.35 10.56 -8.55
C PRO A 93 -10.50 9.31 -9.42
N LEU A 94 -10.18 9.47 -10.70
CA LEU A 94 -10.24 8.40 -11.68
C LEU A 94 -8.84 7.91 -12.03
N VAL A 95 -8.75 6.66 -12.45
CA VAL A 95 -7.51 6.04 -12.91
C VAL A 95 -7.65 5.54 -14.33
N THR A 96 -6.57 5.60 -15.10
CA THR A 96 -6.48 4.87 -16.37
C THR A 96 -6.12 3.41 -16.12
N THR A 97 -6.96 2.48 -16.57
CA THR A 97 -6.65 1.04 -16.63
C THR A 97 -6.69 0.52 -18.07
N THR A 98 -5.88 -0.48 -18.37
CA THR A 98 -5.78 -1.12 -19.70
C THR A 98 -6.47 -2.49 -19.76
N SER A 99 -7.24 -2.87 -18.74
CA SER A 99 -7.87 -4.19 -18.60
C SER A 99 -9.04 -4.49 -19.54
N GLY A 100 -9.28 -3.69 -20.58
CA GLY A 100 -10.33 -3.93 -21.57
C GLY A 100 -9.91 -4.93 -22.66
N ALA A 101 -10.85 -5.70 -23.20
CA ALA A 101 -10.60 -6.64 -24.31
C ALA A 101 -10.08 -5.96 -25.59
N ASP A 102 -10.29 -4.65 -25.72
CA ASP A 102 -9.81 -3.80 -26.81
C ASP A 102 -8.41 -3.18 -26.54
N GLY A 103 -7.83 -3.43 -25.36
CA GLY A 103 -6.54 -2.88 -24.93
C GLY A 103 -6.53 -1.34 -24.77
N ARG A 104 -7.70 -0.69 -24.85
CA ARG A 104 -7.78 0.78 -24.79
C ARG A 104 -7.76 1.27 -23.36
N PRO A 105 -7.03 2.36 -23.06
CA PRO A 105 -7.06 2.98 -21.74
C PRO A 105 -8.47 3.48 -21.43
N ARG A 106 -9.02 3.05 -20.30
CA ARG A 106 -10.34 3.50 -19.82
C ARG A 106 -10.21 4.15 -18.46
N LEU A 107 -11.00 5.20 -18.23
CA LEU A 107 -11.13 5.80 -16.90
C LEU A 107 -12.03 4.93 -16.03
N ARG A 108 -11.57 4.68 -14.81
CA ARG A 108 -12.26 3.92 -13.78
C ARG A 108 -12.13 4.62 -12.43
N PRO A 109 -13.12 4.51 -11.54
CA PRO A 109 -12.95 4.85 -10.13
C PRO A 109 -11.71 4.17 -9.53
N VAL A 110 -10.95 4.91 -8.70
CA VAL A 110 -9.68 4.43 -8.11
C VAL A 110 -9.85 3.26 -7.14
N ASP A 111 -11.02 3.12 -6.54
CA ASP A 111 -11.40 2.01 -5.66
C ASP A 111 -11.36 0.64 -6.37
N GLN A 112 -11.43 0.61 -7.70
CA GLN A 112 -11.24 -0.60 -8.49
C GLN A 112 -9.80 -1.12 -8.47
N LEU A 113 -8.83 -0.29 -8.04
CA LEU A 113 -7.44 -0.72 -7.83
C LEU A 113 -7.20 -1.33 -6.46
N HIS A 114 -8.22 -1.36 -5.59
CA HIS A 114 -8.13 -2.04 -4.31
C HIS A 114 -7.94 -3.54 -4.51
N ASP A 115 -6.86 -4.07 -3.96
CA ASP A 115 -6.60 -5.50 -3.92
C ASP A 115 -7.04 -6.07 -2.55
N PRO A 116 -8.19 -6.75 -2.46
CA PRO A 116 -8.65 -7.38 -1.23
C PRO A 116 -7.72 -8.50 -0.74
N THR A 117 -6.81 -8.98 -1.60
CA THR A 117 -5.86 -10.06 -1.26
C THR A 117 -4.59 -9.54 -0.58
N GLY A 118 -4.35 -8.22 -0.54
CA GLY A 118 -3.18 -7.63 0.11
C GLY A 118 -1.84 -7.98 -0.56
N HIS A 119 -1.86 -8.55 -1.77
CA HIS A 119 -0.67 -8.97 -2.50
C HIS A 119 -0.14 -7.92 -3.47
N ARG A 120 -0.76 -6.74 -3.51
CA ARG A 120 -0.38 -5.60 -4.35
C ARG A 120 0.10 -4.41 -3.52
N LEU A 121 1.33 -3.97 -3.79
CA LEU A 121 1.88 -2.72 -3.27
C LEU A 121 1.44 -1.54 -4.17
N THR A 122 1.01 -0.44 -3.57
CA THR A 122 0.65 0.79 -4.28
C THR A 122 1.61 1.89 -3.96
N LEU A 123 2.22 2.49 -4.99
CA LEU A 123 3.03 3.69 -4.86
C LEU A 123 2.32 4.84 -5.55
N VAL A 124 1.86 5.83 -4.78
CA VAL A 124 1.36 7.08 -5.33
C VAL A 124 2.55 7.97 -5.61
N VAL A 125 2.68 8.50 -6.82
CA VAL A 125 3.76 9.42 -7.20
C VAL A 125 3.14 10.77 -7.48
N SER A 126 3.52 11.78 -6.70
CA SER A 126 2.92 13.11 -6.77
C SER A 126 3.81 14.15 -6.12
N ASP A 127 3.76 15.39 -6.59
CA ASP A 127 4.34 16.56 -5.93
C ASP A 127 3.44 17.18 -4.84
N CYS A 128 2.23 16.65 -4.64
CA CYS A 128 1.21 17.10 -3.70
C CYS A 128 0.79 18.57 -3.84
N VAL A 129 0.98 19.18 -5.01
CA VAL A 129 0.63 20.59 -5.26
C VAL A 129 -0.66 20.74 -6.04
N GLY A 130 -0.94 19.84 -6.97
CA GLY A 130 -2.02 19.99 -7.96
C GLY A 130 -3.46 20.07 -7.40
N PRO A 131 -4.46 20.40 -8.24
CA PRO A 131 -5.86 20.55 -7.81
C PRO A 131 -6.43 19.35 -7.04
N LEU A 132 -6.03 18.13 -7.42
CA LEU A 132 -6.38 16.89 -6.73
C LEU A 132 -6.08 16.96 -5.21
N TRP A 133 -4.96 17.59 -4.85
CA TRP A 133 -4.48 17.74 -3.49
C TRP A 133 -5.05 18.98 -2.80
N GLN A 134 -5.12 20.11 -3.51
CA GLN A 134 -5.68 21.35 -2.94
C GLN A 134 -7.17 21.21 -2.58
N ARG A 135 -7.92 20.41 -3.34
CA ARG A 135 -9.35 20.12 -3.10
C ARG A 135 -9.59 19.04 -2.03
N GLY A 136 -8.53 18.47 -1.47
CA GLY A 136 -8.65 17.41 -0.46
C GLY A 136 -8.99 16.03 -1.04
N ALA A 137 -9.09 15.87 -2.37
CA ALA A 137 -9.57 14.65 -3.00
C ALA A 137 -8.55 13.50 -2.86
N ALA A 138 -7.26 13.79 -3.07
CA ALA A 138 -6.19 12.83 -2.79
C ALA A 138 -6.19 12.41 -1.31
N GLN A 139 -6.34 13.35 -0.37
CA GLN A 139 -6.31 13.06 1.06
C GLN A 139 -7.51 12.20 1.48
N ARG A 140 -8.70 12.43 0.89
CA ARG A 140 -9.88 11.56 1.08
C ARG A 140 -9.62 10.15 0.53
N PHE A 141 -9.08 10.07 -0.68
CA PHE A 141 -8.67 8.81 -1.32
C PHE A 141 -7.70 8.03 -0.43
N LEU A 142 -6.61 8.64 0.03
CA LEU A 142 -5.61 8.01 0.89
C LEU A 142 -6.22 7.50 2.22
N ARG A 143 -7.13 8.27 2.83
CA ARG A 143 -7.82 7.87 4.08
C ARG A 143 -8.76 6.69 3.89
N GLN A 144 -9.34 6.55 2.70
CA GLN A 144 -10.27 5.47 2.35
C GLN A 144 -9.55 4.22 1.83
N TRP A 145 -8.23 4.28 1.66
CA TRP A 145 -7.45 3.16 1.17
C TRP A 145 -7.55 1.94 2.11
N PRO A 146 -7.72 0.71 1.58
CA PRO A 146 -7.90 -0.47 2.41
C PRO A 146 -6.71 -0.71 3.33
N ARG A 147 -6.98 -1.00 4.61
CA ARG A 147 -5.94 -1.18 5.64
C ARG A 147 -5.00 -2.37 5.37
N HIS A 148 -5.46 -3.37 4.64
CA HIS A 148 -4.69 -4.56 4.29
C HIS A 148 -3.93 -4.40 2.96
N SER A 149 -4.03 -3.25 2.29
CA SER A 149 -3.38 -2.99 1.01
C SER A 149 -2.24 -1.99 1.22
N PRO A 150 -0.96 -2.41 1.13
CA PRO A 150 0.16 -1.50 1.34
C PRO A 150 0.13 -0.32 0.36
N LEU A 151 0.25 0.90 0.90
CA LEU A 151 0.36 2.13 0.12
C LEU A 151 1.48 2.99 0.68
N ALA A 152 2.29 3.56 -0.22
CA ALA A 152 3.23 4.62 0.11
C ALA A 152 3.15 5.75 -0.92
N LEU A 153 3.56 6.95 -0.51
CA LEU A 153 3.63 8.13 -1.36
C LEU A 153 5.10 8.45 -1.67
N VAL A 154 5.41 8.63 -2.95
CA VAL A 154 6.69 9.06 -3.46
C VAL A 154 6.57 10.52 -3.87
N GLN A 155 7.16 11.40 -3.07
CA GLN A 155 7.19 12.84 -3.32
C GLN A 155 8.52 13.24 -3.98
N PRO A 156 8.53 13.60 -5.28
CA PRO A 156 9.76 13.86 -6.02
C PRO A 156 10.37 15.24 -5.74
N LEU A 157 9.61 16.16 -5.11
CA LEU A 157 10.13 17.45 -4.70
C LEU A 157 11.23 17.29 -3.65
N PRO A 158 12.25 18.17 -3.62
CA PRO A 158 13.21 18.22 -2.52
C PRO A 158 12.50 18.43 -1.16
N PRO A 159 12.96 17.79 -0.06
CA PRO A 159 12.31 17.85 1.25
C PRO A 159 12.02 19.25 1.78
N ARG A 160 12.90 20.22 1.49
CA ARG A 160 12.72 21.64 1.85
C ARG A 160 11.45 22.29 1.29
N LEU A 161 10.85 21.71 0.25
CA LEU A 161 9.62 22.20 -0.37
C LEU A 161 8.36 21.50 0.17
N TRP A 162 8.49 20.37 0.88
CA TRP A 162 7.36 19.59 1.37
C TRP A 162 6.40 20.38 2.28
N PRO A 163 6.87 21.26 3.18
CA PRO A 163 5.98 22.08 4.01
C PRO A 163 5.05 23.02 3.23
N ARG A 164 5.31 23.23 1.94
CA ARG A 164 4.51 24.10 1.05
C ARG A 164 3.53 23.34 0.17
N THR A 165 3.46 22.02 0.29
CA THR A 165 2.54 21.17 -0.45
C THR A 165 1.23 20.97 0.34
N ALA A 166 0.18 20.48 -0.30
CA ALA A 166 -1.09 20.18 0.39
C ALA A 166 -1.05 18.87 1.21
N LEU A 167 0.14 18.24 1.29
CA LEU A 167 0.42 17.11 2.15
C LEU A 167 1.78 17.32 2.85
N PRO A 168 1.83 18.14 3.91
CA PRO A 168 3.05 18.28 4.69
C PRO A 168 3.42 16.92 5.29
N ALA A 169 4.71 16.57 5.18
CA ALA A 169 5.26 15.34 5.72
C ALA A 169 6.09 15.63 6.97
N GLU A 170 6.09 14.69 7.91
CA GLU A 170 6.97 14.70 9.07
C GLU A 170 8.21 13.85 8.75
N PRO A 171 9.43 14.31 9.05
CA PRO A 171 10.62 13.48 8.93
C PRO A 171 10.62 12.40 10.02
N GLY A 172 11.13 11.22 9.69
CA GLY A 172 11.18 10.10 10.61
C GLY A 172 11.71 8.82 9.97
N ILE A 173 11.79 7.78 10.80
CA ILE A 173 12.31 6.47 10.43
C ILE A 173 11.19 5.43 10.50
N PHE A 174 11.07 4.64 9.45
CA PHE A 174 10.25 3.44 9.45
C PHE A 174 11.03 2.25 9.99
N GLN A 175 10.56 1.72 11.12
CA GLN A 175 11.04 0.48 11.70
C GLN A 175 10.10 -0.65 11.32
N ARG A 176 10.66 -1.72 10.78
CA ARG A 176 9.93 -2.97 10.54
C ARG A 176 10.38 -3.99 11.57
N SER A 177 9.46 -4.68 12.22
CA SER A 177 9.83 -5.82 13.06
C SER A 177 10.44 -6.93 12.19
N ALA A 178 11.46 -7.63 12.70
CA ALA A 178 12.20 -8.66 11.96
C ALA A 178 11.36 -9.88 11.52
N THR A 179 10.13 -10.02 12.05
CA THR A 179 9.21 -11.08 11.66
C THR A 179 8.67 -10.84 10.24
N PRO A 180 8.62 -11.86 9.37
CA PRO A 180 7.87 -11.78 8.10
C PRO A 180 6.42 -11.32 8.36
N GLY A 181 5.93 -10.35 7.58
CA GLY A 181 4.60 -9.75 7.81
C GLY A 181 4.48 -8.86 9.06
N GLY A 182 5.59 -8.62 9.75
CA GLY A 182 5.61 -7.87 10.98
C GLY A 182 5.27 -6.39 10.81
N HIS A 183 4.78 -5.78 11.89
CA HIS A 183 4.29 -4.41 11.91
C HIS A 183 5.39 -3.41 11.54
N THR A 184 4.97 -2.36 10.83
CA THR A 184 5.80 -1.19 10.53
C THR A 184 5.42 -0.09 11.51
N ALA A 185 6.40 0.45 12.22
CA ALA A 185 6.27 1.60 13.10
C ALA A 185 6.98 2.81 12.47
N PHE A 186 6.34 3.98 12.54
CA PHE A 186 6.97 5.25 12.20
C PHE A 186 7.40 5.96 13.48
N LEU A 187 8.69 6.29 13.57
CA LEU A 187 9.26 7.12 14.62
C LEU A 187 9.57 8.49 14.02
N SER A 188 8.91 9.54 14.49
CA SER A 188 9.21 10.90 14.06
C SER A 188 10.58 11.34 14.59
N ASP A 189 11.31 12.13 13.82
CA ASP A 189 12.61 12.68 14.26
C ASP A 189 12.48 13.65 15.45
N ASP A 190 11.28 14.21 15.66
CA ASP A 190 10.94 15.02 16.84
C ASP A 190 10.78 14.17 18.13
N GLU A 191 10.85 12.84 18.05
CA GLU A 191 10.87 11.97 19.23
C GLU A 191 12.29 12.02 19.83
N PRO A 192 12.45 12.47 21.10
CA PRO A 192 13.78 12.61 21.68
C PRO A 192 14.44 11.23 21.68
N TRP A 193 15.64 11.15 21.09
CA TRP A 193 16.50 9.96 21.15
C TRP A 193 16.79 9.64 22.62
N GLY A 194 15.93 8.83 23.22
CA GLY A 194 16.04 8.30 24.57
C GLY A 194 15.89 6.78 24.50
N PRO A 195 16.66 6.02 25.31
CA PRO A 195 16.45 4.58 25.38
C PRO A 195 15.00 4.30 25.80
N ALA A 196 14.31 3.45 25.05
CA ALA A 196 12.93 3.06 25.35
C ALA A 196 12.84 2.46 26.75
N ALA A 197 12.27 3.22 27.70
CA ALA A 197 12.00 2.72 29.05
C ALA A 197 10.67 1.93 29.06
N PRO A 198 10.62 0.79 29.78
CA PRO A 198 9.41 -0.04 29.84
C PRO A 198 8.35 0.59 30.74
N GLY A 199 7.11 0.68 30.24
CA GLY A 199 5.95 1.17 31.00
C GLY A 199 5.40 2.49 30.45
N ARG A 200 4.51 2.39 29.45
CA ARG A 200 3.84 3.52 28.80
C ARG A 200 3.16 4.46 29.81
N ARG A 201 3.20 5.77 29.56
CA ARG A 201 2.02 6.69 29.54
C ARG A 201 2.44 8.13 29.20
N GLY A 202 1.73 8.76 28.27
CA GLY A 202 1.81 10.18 27.94
C GLY A 202 0.72 10.54 26.92
N TRP A 203 0.02 11.65 27.14
CA TRP A 203 -1.24 12.03 26.48
C TRP A 203 -1.08 13.26 25.56
N ARG A 204 -1.73 13.19 24.38
CA ARG A 204 -2.31 14.21 23.45
C ARG A 204 -1.41 15.38 22.98
N SER A 205 -1.52 15.90 21.74
CA SER A 205 -2.73 16.11 20.91
C SER A 205 -2.48 16.21 19.39
N ALA A 206 -3.55 15.89 18.65
CA ALA A 206 -4.00 16.40 17.34
C ALA A 206 -3.10 16.29 16.09
N GLY A 207 -3.35 15.20 15.34
CA GLY A 207 -3.71 15.29 13.92
C GLY A 207 -2.61 15.67 12.93
N ARG A 208 -1.64 14.76 12.71
CA ARG A 208 -0.76 14.80 11.54
C ARG A 208 -0.85 13.49 10.77
N CYS A 209 -0.97 13.60 9.44
CA CYS A 209 -0.88 12.46 8.55
C CYS A 209 0.55 11.94 8.61
N ARG A 210 0.73 10.74 9.17
CA ARG A 210 1.98 9.99 9.10
C ARG A 210 2.02 9.36 7.72
N VAL A 211 2.99 9.78 6.89
CA VAL A 211 3.24 9.22 5.56
C VAL A 211 4.48 8.35 5.63
#